data_AF-A0AAE0B9X8-F1
#
_entry.id   AF-A0AAE0B9X8-F1
#
_cell.length_a   1.000
_cell.length_b   1.000
_cell.length_c   1.000
_cell.angle_alpha   90.00
_cell.angle_beta   90.00
_cell.angle_gamma   90.00
#
_symmetry.space_group_name_H-M   'P 1'
#
loop_
_entity.id
_entity.type
_entity.pdbx_description
1 polymer ?
#
loop_
_entity_poly.entity_id
_entity_poly.type
_entity_poly.pdbx_seq_one_letter_code
_entity_poly.pdbx_strand_id
1 'polypeptide(L)'
;MALEKERVCVTGAGGYLASWVVKFLLSKDYLVHGTIEVIEPAVKGTFNVMKACHEAKVKRVVVVSSLAAVVMNPNWPEGQVMDETCWSDKEYCRTIKYWYSLSKTEAESEALEYGKRNGLDVVTVFTEGGELTVSSEKLQRLGWSYRPLEETLIDSVENYRKAGILN
;
A
#
# COMPACT_ATOMS: atom_id res chain seq x y z
N MET A 1 -24.58 -26.72 4.05
CA MET A 1 -24.37 -25.35 4.54
C MET A 1 -23.37 -24.69 3.61
N ALA A 2 -23.74 -23.58 2.94
CA ALA A 2 -22.77 -22.83 2.15
C ALA A 2 -21.71 -22.25 3.09
N LEU A 3 -20.42 -22.45 2.79
CA LEU A 3 -19.37 -21.72 3.50
C LEU A 3 -19.62 -20.23 3.27
N GLU A 4 -19.70 -19.47 4.36
CA GLU A 4 -19.89 -18.03 4.29
C GLU A 4 -18.62 -17.39 3.72
N LYS A 5 -18.73 -16.73 2.56
CA LYS A 5 -17.57 -16.10 1.91
C LYS A 5 -17.04 -14.95 2.77
N GLU A 6 -15.73 -14.92 2.98
CA GLU A 6 -15.09 -13.82 3.71
C GLU A 6 -15.26 -12.50 2.94
N ARG A 7 -15.54 -11.42 3.69
CA ARG A 7 -15.78 -10.09 3.14
C ARG A 7 -14.58 -9.20 3.36
N VAL A 8 -14.18 -8.48 2.31
CA VAL A 8 -13.04 -7.55 2.32
C VAL A 8 -13.45 -6.22 1.71
N CYS A 9 -12.96 -5.13 2.28
CA CYS A 9 -13.15 -3.79 1.75
C CYS A 9 -11.86 -3.31 1.09
N VAL A 10 -11.96 -2.79 -0.13
CA VAL A 10 -10.83 -2.17 -0.85
C VAL A 10 -11.19 -0.72 -1.16
N THR A 11 -10.47 0.22 -0.52
CA THR A 11 -10.65 1.65 -0.78
C THR A 11 -9.95 2.07 -2.05
N GLY A 12 -10.56 2.94 -2.87
CA GLY A 12 -9.98 3.38 -4.13
C GLY A 12 -9.84 2.26 -5.15
N ALA A 13 -10.78 1.32 -5.16
CA ALA A 13 -10.83 0.10 -5.99
C ALA A 13 -10.69 0.34 -7.50
N GLY A 14 -10.97 1.55 -7.99
CA GLY A 14 -10.74 1.94 -9.38
C GLY A 14 -9.29 2.33 -9.71
N GLY A 15 -8.42 2.45 -8.71
CA GLY A 15 -7.01 2.80 -8.90
C GLY A 15 -6.18 1.64 -9.44
N TYR A 16 -5.03 1.95 -10.05
CA TYR A 16 -4.14 0.97 -10.69
C TYR A 16 -3.86 -0.25 -9.80
N LEU A 17 -3.21 -0.06 -8.64
CA LEU A 17 -2.91 -1.16 -7.71
C LEU A 17 -4.16 -1.83 -7.14
N ALA A 18 -5.16 -1.03 -6.77
CA ALA A 18 -6.36 -1.53 -6.12
C ALA A 18 -7.19 -2.43 -7.05
N SER A 19 -7.24 -2.13 -8.35
CA SER A 19 -7.93 -2.97 -9.34
C SER A 19 -7.33 -4.39 -9.43
N TRP A 20 -6.00 -4.51 -9.35
CA TRP A 20 -5.32 -5.80 -9.29
C TRP A 20 -5.58 -6.54 -7.99
N VAL A 21 -5.62 -5.83 -6.87
CA VAL A 21 -5.99 -6.42 -5.56
C VAL A 21 -7.42 -6.94 -5.60
N VAL A 22 -8.37 -6.17 -6.14
CA VAL A 22 -9.78 -6.61 -6.30
C VAL A 22 -9.85 -7.86 -7.17
N LYS A 23 -9.19 -7.86 -8.34
CA LYS A 23 -9.14 -9.02 -9.24
C LYS A 23 -8.59 -10.26 -8.54
N PHE A 24 -7.50 -10.11 -7.78
CA PHE A 24 -6.89 -11.20 -7.02
C PHE A 24 -7.83 -11.74 -5.95
N LEU A 25 -8.44 -10.87 -5.14
CA LEU A 25 -9.38 -11.26 -4.08
C LEU A 25 -10.61 -12.00 -4.64
N LEU A 26 -11.18 -11.50 -5.74
CA LEU A 26 -12.29 -12.18 -6.42
C LEU A 26 -11.86 -13.57 -6.95
N SER A 27 -10.64 -13.72 -7.47
CA SER A 27 -10.12 -15.03 -7.91
C SER A 27 -9.93 -16.03 -6.77
N LYS A 28 -9.91 -15.55 -5.52
CA LYS A 28 -9.82 -16.35 -4.29
C LYS A 28 -11.18 -16.53 -3.60
N ASP A 29 -12.27 -16.22 -4.30
CA ASP A 29 -13.66 -16.36 -3.85
C ASP A 29 -14.05 -15.46 -2.65
N TYR A 30 -13.37 -14.32 -2.48
CA TYR A 30 -13.77 -13.30 -1.51
C TYR A 30 -14.94 -12.45 -2.03
N LEU A 31 -15.78 -11.99 -1.10
CA LEU A 31 -16.75 -10.94 -1.38
C LEU A 31 -16.07 -9.57 -1.20
N VAL A 32 -15.89 -8.83 -2.30
CA VAL A 32 -15.16 -7.55 -2.30
C VAL A 32 -16.14 -6.37 -2.31
N HIS A 33 -16.04 -5.49 -1.33
CA HIS A 33 -16.65 -4.16 -1.33
C HIS A 33 -15.60 -3.15 -1.78
N GLY A 34 -15.73 -2.60 -2.99
CA GLY A 34 -14.83 -1.59 -3.53
C GLY A 34 -15.40 -0.18 -3.41
N THR A 35 -14.64 0.78 -2.87
CA THR A 35 -14.98 2.22 -2.98
C THR A 35 -14.23 2.85 -4.15
N ILE A 36 -14.87 3.70 -4.94
CA ILE A 36 -14.32 4.13 -6.25
C ILE A 36 -13.73 5.54 -6.21
N GLU A 37 -14.16 6.38 -5.27
CA GLU A 37 -13.69 7.76 -5.12
C GLU A 37 -12.91 7.95 -3.80
N VAL A 38 -11.75 8.61 -3.89
CA VAL A 38 -10.94 9.04 -2.74
C VAL A 38 -10.69 10.53 -2.91
N ILE A 39 -11.48 11.36 -2.22
CA ILE A 39 -11.45 12.82 -2.37
C ILE A 39 -10.70 13.50 -1.20
N GLU A 40 -10.39 12.75 -0.13
CA GLU A 40 -9.76 13.31 1.06
C GLU A 40 -8.21 13.28 1.03
N PRO A 41 -7.53 14.26 1.65
CA PRO A 41 -6.10 14.22 1.89
C PRO A 41 -5.66 12.93 2.61
N ALA A 42 -4.50 12.37 2.25
CA ALA A 42 -4.09 11.03 2.65
C ALA A 42 -4.14 10.78 4.17
N VAL A 43 -3.70 11.74 4.99
CA VAL A 43 -3.70 11.60 6.46
C VAL A 43 -5.12 11.53 7.01
N LYS A 44 -5.98 12.49 6.63
CA LYS A 44 -7.38 12.53 7.08
C LYS A 44 -8.18 11.33 6.58
N GLY A 45 -8.00 10.97 5.32
CA GLY A 45 -8.62 9.79 4.72
C GLY A 45 -8.20 8.51 5.45
N THR A 46 -6.91 8.38 5.79
CA THR A 46 -6.40 7.24 6.58
C THR A 46 -7.07 7.19 7.94
N PHE A 47 -7.05 8.28 8.71
CA PHE A 47 -7.71 8.33 10.03
C PHE A 47 -9.18 7.92 9.96
N ASN A 48 -9.93 8.42 8.97
CA ASN A 48 -11.33 8.11 8.79
C ASN A 48 -11.56 6.62 8.48
N VAL A 49 -10.72 6.01 7.63
CA VAL A 49 -10.75 4.57 7.36
C VAL A 49 -10.42 3.78 8.63
N MET A 50 -9.40 4.18 9.39
CA MET A 50 -9.02 3.50 10.64
C MET A 50 -10.17 3.51 11.64
N LYS A 51 -10.84 4.66 11.81
CA LYS A 51 -12.01 4.80 12.67
C LYS A 51 -13.16 3.90 12.22
N ALA A 52 -13.49 3.91 10.93
CA ALA A 52 -14.54 3.06 10.37
C ALA A 52 -14.21 1.57 10.55
N CYS A 53 -12.96 1.17 10.35
CA CYS A 53 -12.49 -0.19 10.57
C CYS A 53 -12.64 -0.64 12.03
N HIS A 54 -12.28 0.24 12.99
CA HIS A 54 -12.43 -0.04 14.41
C HIS A 54 -13.92 -0.19 14.80
N GLU A 55 -14.78 0.73 14.36
CA GLU A 55 -16.22 0.67 14.61
C GLU A 55 -16.88 -0.58 13.99
N ALA A 56 -16.43 -0.97 12.79
CA ALA A 56 -16.88 -2.18 12.10
C ALA A 56 -16.27 -3.48 12.66
N LYS A 57 -15.36 -3.39 13.64
CA LYS A 57 -14.66 -4.53 14.26
C LYS A 57 -13.98 -5.44 13.23
N VAL A 58 -13.34 -4.84 12.23
CA VAL A 58 -12.62 -5.61 11.21
C VAL A 58 -11.46 -6.39 11.86
N LYS A 59 -11.16 -7.58 11.32
CA LYS A 59 -10.11 -8.45 11.87
C LYS A 59 -8.70 -7.88 11.67
N ARG A 60 -8.46 -7.23 10.53
CA ARG A 60 -7.16 -6.69 10.12
C ARG A 60 -7.35 -5.55 9.12
N VAL A 61 -6.49 -4.55 9.19
CA VAL A 61 -6.34 -3.50 8.19
C VAL A 61 -4.98 -3.64 7.51
N VAL A 62 -4.96 -3.61 6.18
CA VAL A 62 -3.73 -3.57 5.40
C VAL A 62 -3.62 -2.19 4.74
N VAL A 63 -2.58 -1.45 5.08
CA VAL A 63 -2.34 -0.10 4.58
C VAL A 63 -1.26 -0.13 3.52
N VAL A 64 -1.57 0.39 2.33
CA VAL A 64 -0.59 0.52 1.24
C VAL A 64 0.18 1.83 1.40
N SER A 65 1.35 1.73 2.04
CA SER A 65 2.33 2.79 2.16
C SER A 65 3.20 2.90 0.89
N SER A 66 4.39 3.48 1.00
CA SER A 66 5.32 3.77 -0.09
C SER A 66 6.74 3.89 0.46
N LEU A 67 7.74 3.61 -0.38
CA LEU A 67 9.15 3.95 -0.09
C LEU A 67 9.34 5.44 0.27
N ALA A 68 8.44 6.31 -0.20
CA ALA A 68 8.42 7.72 0.18
C ALA A 68 8.30 7.94 1.71
N ALA A 69 7.80 6.97 2.47
CA ALA A 69 7.76 6.98 3.93
C ALA A 69 9.07 6.54 4.60
N VAL A 70 10.07 6.09 3.83
CA VAL A 70 11.34 5.52 4.31
C VAL A 70 12.56 6.32 3.87
N VAL A 71 12.62 6.71 2.59
CA VAL A 71 13.87 7.13 1.92
C VAL A 71 14.27 8.59 2.18
N MET A 72 13.35 9.43 2.63
CA MET A 72 13.56 10.89 2.73
C MET A 72 14.14 11.29 4.08
N ASN A 73 15.38 10.93 4.33
CA ASN A 73 16.10 11.31 5.55
C ASN A 73 17.56 11.67 5.20
N PRO A 74 18.01 12.91 5.47
CA PRO A 74 19.34 13.37 5.10
C PRO A 74 20.43 12.77 6.01
N ASN A 75 20.04 12.15 7.13
CA ASN A 75 20.95 11.59 8.11
C ASN A 75 21.21 10.08 7.89
N TRP A 76 20.75 9.51 6.77
CA TRP A 76 21.01 8.10 6.48
C TRP A 76 22.53 7.86 6.30
N PRO A 77 23.13 6.93 7.07
CA PRO A 77 24.50 6.49 6.86
C PRO A 77 24.69 5.95 5.45
N GLU A 78 25.83 6.28 4.85
CA GLU A 78 26.21 5.78 3.53
C GLU A 78 26.33 4.25 3.56
N GLY A 79 25.64 3.57 2.64
CA GLY A 79 25.61 2.11 2.56
C GLY A 79 24.69 1.41 3.57
N GLN A 80 23.88 2.13 4.35
CA GLN A 80 22.86 1.50 5.19
C GLN A 80 21.82 0.77 4.34
N VAL A 81 21.63 -0.52 4.63
CA VAL A 81 20.49 -1.28 4.13
C VAL A 81 19.22 -0.77 4.82
N MET A 82 18.24 -0.32 4.04
CA MET A 82 16.96 0.14 4.56
C MET A 82 16.08 -1.06 4.94
N ASP A 83 15.51 -1.03 6.14
CA ASP A 83 14.57 -2.04 6.65
C ASP A 83 13.28 -1.38 7.19
N GLU A 84 12.38 -2.17 7.77
CA GLU A 84 11.08 -1.69 8.27
C GLU A 84 11.18 -0.77 9.51
N THR A 85 12.39 -0.56 10.05
CA THR A 85 12.63 0.42 11.11
C THR A 85 13.00 1.80 10.57
N CYS A 86 13.29 1.91 9.27
CA CYS A 86 13.66 3.17 8.62
C CYS A 86 12.43 4.05 8.32
N TRP A 87 12.55 5.34 8.62
CA TRP A 87 11.50 6.34 8.35
C TRP A 87 12.08 7.59 7.70
N SER A 88 11.29 8.16 6.78
CA SER A 88 11.49 9.50 6.27
C SER A 88 11.36 10.52 7.39
N ASP A 89 12.25 11.52 7.38
CA ASP A 89 12.21 12.63 8.31
C ASP A 89 11.12 13.62 7.91
N LYS A 90 10.09 13.74 8.76
CA LYS A 90 8.94 14.62 8.51
C LYS A 90 9.35 16.09 8.40
N GLU A 91 10.29 16.54 9.22
CA GLU A 91 10.73 17.95 9.24
C GLU A 91 11.61 18.27 8.04
N TYR A 92 12.47 17.33 7.65
CA TYR A 92 13.21 17.43 6.40
C TYR A 92 12.26 17.51 5.21
N CYS A 93 11.28 16.61 5.12
CA CYS A 93 10.27 16.64 4.04
C CYS A 93 9.53 17.99 3.98
N ARG A 94 9.20 18.60 5.13
CA ARG A 94 8.60 19.96 5.18
C ARG A 94 9.56 21.02 4.67
N THR A 95 10.82 20.96 5.10
CA THR A 95 11.88 21.92 4.72
C THR A 95 12.09 21.95 3.21
N ILE A 96 12.19 20.76 2.59
CA ILE A 96 12.37 20.64 1.13
C ILE A 96 11.06 20.68 0.35
N LYS A 97 9.92 20.90 1.02
CA LYS A 97 8.56 20.93 0.45
C LYS A 97 8.19 19.67 -0.33
N TYR A 98 8.71 18.52 0.08
CA TYR A 98 8.44 17.23 -0.56
C TYR A 98 7.18 16.59 0.03
N TRP A 99 6.05 17.19 -0.34
CA TRP A 99 4.74 16.95 0.28
C TRP A 99 4.22 15.52 0.10
N TYR A 100 4.57 14.84 -0.98
CA TYR A 100 4.16 13.44 -1.19
C TYR A 100 4.76 12.51 -0.13
N SER A 101 6.06 12.61 0.11
CA SER A 101 6.76 11.84 1.13
C SER A 101 6.29 12.20 2.53
N LEU A 102 6.11 13.49 2.82
CA LEU A 102 5.51 13.91 4.10
C LEU A 102 4.14 13.27 4.32
N SER A 103 3.26 13.37 3.32
CA SER A 103 1.90 12.83 3.35
C SER A 103 1.87 11.31 3.57
N LYS A 104 2.74 10.56 2.88
CA LYS A 104 2.87 9.11 3.06
C LYS A 104 3.42 8.73 4.43
N THR A 105 4.45 9.44 4.90
CA THR A 105 5.06 9.23 6.22
C THR A 105 4.05 9.49 7.34
N GLU A 106 3.30 10.59 7.25
CA GLU A 106 2.28 10.94 8.25
C GLU A 106 1.10 9.96 8.23
N ALA A 107 0.60 9.59 7.05
CA ALA A 107 -0.51 8.64 6.94
C ALA A 107 -0.13 7.25 7.50
N GLU A 108 1.07 6.74 7.20
CA GLU A 108 1.53 5.45 7.72
C GLU A 108 1.73 5.48 9.24
N SER A 109 2.41 6.52 9.74
CA SER A 109 2.63 6.75 11.17
C SER A 109 1.30 6.82 11.93
N GLU A 110 0.31 7.57 11.41
CA GLU A 110 -1.02 7.70 12.02
C GLU A 110 -1.75 6.35 12.03
N ALA A 111 -1.73 5.59 10.95
CA ALA A 111 -2.38 4.28 10.88
C ALA A 111 -1.83 3.30 11.93
N LEU A 112 -0.49 3.23 12.06
CA LEU A 112 0.18 2.36 13.02
C LEU A 112 -0.08 2.79 14.47
N GLU A 113 -0.02 4.11 14.75
CA GLU A 113 -0.32 4.64 16.07
C GLU A 113 -1.78 4.41 16.47
N TYR A 114 -2.71 4.64 15.55
CA TYR A 114 -4.13 4.38 15.77
C TYR A 114 -4.37 2.90 16.06
N GLY A 115 -3.75 2.01 15.28
CA GLY A 115 -3.83 0.56 15.48
C GLY A 115 -3.41 0.15 16.89
N LYS A 116 -2.21 0.60 17.31
CA LYS A 116 -1.66 0.34 18.65
C LYS A 116 -2.57 0.87 19.76
N ARG A 117 -3.10 2.09 19.62
CA ARG A 117 -3.94 2.74 20.65
C ARG A 117 -5.30 2.07 20.81
N ASN A 118 -5.87 1.56 19.72
CA ASN A 118 -7.26 1.05 19.71
C ASN A 118 -7.35 -0.48 19.60
N GLY A 119 -6.24 -1.20 19.71
CA GLY A 119 -6.20 -2.66 19.64
C GLY A 119 -6.62 -3.22 18.28
N LEU A 120 -6.40 -2.46 17.20
CA LEU A 120 -6.70 -2.87 15.83
C LEU A 120 -5.43 -3.45 15.19
N ASP A 121 -5.55 -4.62 14.55
CA ASP A 121 -4.43 -5.26 13.85
C ASP A 121 -4.19 -4.53 12.51
N VAL A 122 -3.05 -3.83 12.43
CA VAL A 122 -2.67 -2.99 11.29
C VAL A 122 -1.32 -3.46 10.75
N VAL A 123 -1.29 -3.74 9.44
CA VAL A 123 -0.08 -4.08 8.70
C VAL A 123 0.13 -3.07 7.60
N THR A 124 1.34 -2.56 7.45
CA THR A 124 1.72 -1.69 6.34
C THR A 124 2.50 -2.49 5.30
N VAL A 125 2.25 -2.21 4.03
CA VAL A 125 2.99 -2.75 2.89
C VAL A 125 3.35 -1.60 1.97
N PHE A 126 4.54 -1.59 1.41
CA PHE A 126 4.92 -0.62 0.40
C PHE A 126 5.13 -1.32 -0.94
N THR A 127 4.74 -0.66 -2.03
CA THR A 127 4.96 -1.14 -3.39
C THR A 127 6.21 -0.48 -3.95
N GLU A 128 7.13 -1.28 -4.49
CA GLU A 128 8.29 -0.76 -5.20
C GLU A 128 7.95 -0.42 -6.66
N GLY A 129 8.51 0.67 -7.15
CA GLY A 129 8.52 1.07 -8.55
C GLY A 129 9.86 1.69 -8.95
N GLY A 130 10.95 0.91 -8.85
CA GLY A 130 12.24 1.20 -9.50
C GLY A 130 13.27 2.07 -8.74
N GLU A 131 14.55 1.78 -9.04
CA GLU A 131 15.84 2.40 -8.69
C GLU A 131 16.14 2.69 -7.21
N LEU A 132 15.94 1.69 -6.36
CA LEU A 132 16.77 1.48 -5.17
C LEU A 132 17.32 0.05 -5.24
N THR A 133 18.56 -0.17 -4.83
CA THR A 133 19.12 -1.53 -4.73
C THR A 133 18.48 -2.25 -3.54
N VAL A 134 17.24 -2.73 -3.72
CA VAL A 134 16.53 -3.59 -2.77
C VAL A 134 16.67 -5.04 -3.23
N SER A 135 17.17 -5.91 -2.36
CA SER A 135 17.42 -7.32 -2.72
C SER A 135 16.23 -8.20 -2.37
N SER A 136 15.73 -8.94 -3.36
CA SER A 136 14.71 -9.98 -3.19
C SER A 136 15.31 -11.37 -2.95
N GLU A 137 16.64 -11.48 -2.75
CA GLU A 137 17.38 -12.75 -2.62
C GLU A 137 16.80 -13.67 -1.55
N LYS A 138 16.41 -13.09 -0.41
CA LYS A 138 15.81 -13.83 0.70
C LYS A 138 14.47 -14.47 0.30
N LEU A 139 13.66 -13.79 -0.51
CA LEU A 139 12.37 -14.29 -1.00
C LEU A 139 12.55 -15.33 -2.11
N GLN A 140 13.53 -15.12 -2.99
CA GLN A 140 13.88 -16.10 -4.02
C GLN A 140 14.38 -17.42 -3.42
N ARG A 141 15.17 -17.39 -2.33
CA ARG A 141 15.57 -18.58 -1.58
C ARG A 141 14.39 -19.33 -0.93
N LEU A 142 13.26 -18.65 -0.73
CA LEU A 142 12.01 -19.25 -0.25
C LEU A 142 11.10 -19.73 -1.40
N GLY A 143 11.60 -19.74 -2.64
CA GLY A 143 10.88 -20.22 -3.82
C GLY A 143 9.98 -19.19 -4.50
N TRP A 144 10.09 -17.91 -4.15
CA TRP A 144 9.29 -16.85 -4.76
C TRP A 144 9.95 -16.33 -6.03
N SER A 145 9.20 -16.35 -7.15
CA SER A 145 9.59 -15.69 -8.40
C SER A 145 8.99 -14.29 -8.47
N TYR A 146 9.79 -13.29 -8.84
CA TYR A 146 9.27 -11.97 -9.20
C TYR A 146 9.16 -11.86 -10.73
N ARG A 147 8.23 -11.03 -11.22
CA ARG A 147 8.14 -10.67 -12.64
C ARG A 147 8.80 -9.30 -12.86
N PRO A 148 9.59 -9.12 -13.93
CA PRO A 148 10.13 -7.82 -14.31
C PRO A 148 9.05 -6.74 -14.44
N LEU A 149 9.44 -5.50 -14.19
CA LEU A 149 8.54 -4.34 -14.31
C LEU A 149 8.01 -4.21 -15.73
N GLU A 150 8.86 -4.41 -16.74
CA GLU A 150 8.50 -4.36 -18.16
C GLU A 150 7.41 -5.38 -18.49
N GLU A 151 7.52 -6.61 -18.00
CA GLU A 151 6.50 -7.65 -18.22
C GLU A 151 5.17 -7.31 -17.54
N THR A 152 5.23 -6.70 -16.36
CA THR A 152 4.04 -6.27 -15.61
C THR A 152 3.34 -5.08 -16.28
N LEU A 153 4.13 -4.17 -16.88
CA LEU A 153 3.62 -3.03 -17.65
C LEU A 153 2.99 -3.49 -18.98
N ILE A 154 3.60 -4.44 -19.69
CA ILE A 154 3.04 -5.02 -20.91
C ILE A 154 1.68 -5.68 -20.63
N ASP A 155 1.59 -6.50 -19.58
CA ASP A 155 0.33 -7.16 -19.17
C ASP A 155 -0.77 -6.12 -18.86
N SER A 156 -0.39 -4.99 -18.24
CA SER A 156 -1.32 -3.89 -17.95
C SER A 156 -1.79 -3.16 -19.21
N VAL A 157 -0.89 -2.83 -20.14
CA VAL A 157 -1.24 -2.18 -21.41
C VAL A 157 -2.13 -3.09 -22.26
N GLU A 158 -1.82 -4.38 -22.34
CA GLU A 158 -2.66 -5.35 -23.05
C GLU A 158 -4.04 -5.50 -22.42
N ASN A 159 -4.11 -5.48 -21.09
CA ASN A 159 -5.38 -5.52 -20.37
C ASN A 159 -6.24 -4.29 -20.68
N TYR A 160 -5.65 -3.10 -20.65
CA TYR A 160 -6.33 -1.85 -21.00
C TYR A 160 -6.78 -1.78 -22.45
N ARG A 161 -6.02 -2.36 -23.40
CA ARG A 161 -6.46 -2.51 -24.80
C ARG A 161 -7.63 -3.48 -24.94
N LYS A 162 -7.59 -4.64 -24.27
CA LYS A 162 -8.70 -5.62 -24.26
C LYS A 162 -9.97 -5.04 -23.64
N ALA A 163 -9.83 -4.14 -22.67
CA ALA A 163 -10.94 -3.43 -22.04
C ALA A 163 -11.43 -2.20 -22.85
N GLY A 164 -10.80 -1.86 -23.98
CA GLY A 164 -11.16 -0.71 -24.82
C GLY A 164 -10.87 0.65 -24.18
N ILE A 165 -9.99 0.70 -23.18
CA ILE A 165 -9.62 1.91 -22.43
C ILE A 165 -8.44 2.62 -23.10
N LEU A 166 -7.54 1.85 -23.70
CA LEU A 166 -6.46 2.34 -24.55
C LEU A 166 -6.77 1.96 -26.00
N ASN A 167 -6.67 2.95 -26.90
CA ASN A 167 -6.73 2.74 -28.35
C ASN A 167 -5.48 2.01 -28.86
#